data_AF-A0AAP6RYX0-F1
#
_entry.id   AF-A0AAP6RYX0-F1
#
_cell.length_a   1.000
_cell.length_b   1.000
_cell.length_c   1.000
_cell.angle_alpha   90.00
_cell.angle_beta   90.00
_cell.angle_gamma   90.00
#
_symmetry.space_group_name_H-M   'P 1'
#
loop_
_entity.id
_entity.type
_entity.pdbx_description
1 polymer ?
#
loop_
_entity_poly.entity_id
_entity_poly.type
_entity_poly.pdbx_seq_one_letter_code
_entity_poly.pdbx_strand_id
1 'polypeptide(L)'
;MVTANRLELSGTVCKTPIRKVSPSGIPHCQFVLEHRSVQEEAGLSRQAWCRMPVIVSGHPSQAFTHSITVGMQLRVQGFISCHQGRNGLSKVVLHAEQIELIDSGD
;
A
#
# COMPACT_ATOMS: atom_id res chain seq x y z
N MET A 1 -10.48 -0.47 -23.20
CA MET A 1 -9.99 0.89 -22.90
C MET A 1 -9.29 0.85 -21.56
N VAL A 2 -8.10 1.41 -21.44
CA VAL A 2 -7.42 1.54 -20.14
C VAL A 2 -7.96 2.82 -19.49
N THR A 3 -8.77 2.67 -18.44
CA THR A 3 -9.28 3.79 -17.66
C THR A 3 -8.21 4.24 -16.65
N ALA A 4 -8.10 5.54 -16.40
CA ALA A 4 -7.15 6.06 -15.42
C ALA A 4 -7.48 5.57 -14.00
N ASN A 5 -6.57 4.82 -13.40
CA ASN A 5 -6.61 4.42 -11.99
C ASN A 5 -5.16 4.22 -11.54
N ARG A 6 -4.59 5.26 -10.92
CA ARG A 6 -3.23 5.21 -10.40
C ARG A 6 -3.16 6.01 -9.11
N LEU A 7 -2.61 5.40 -8.08
CA LEU A 7 -2.32 6.02 -6.80
C LEU A 7 -0.83 5.83 -6.51
N GLU A 8 -0.22 6.90 -6.01
CA GLU A 8 1.12 6.88 -5.46
C GLU A 8 1.05 7.42 -4.03
N LEU A 9 1.59 6.66 -3.08
CA LEU A 9 1.50 6.98 -1.66
C LEU A 9 2.77 6.54 -0.94
N SER A 10 3.41 7.49 -0.26
CA SER A 10 4.53 7.21 0.65
C SER A 10 4.06 7.09 2.08
N GLY A 11 4.71 6.27 2.90
CA GLY A 11 4.40 6.18 4.32
C GLY A 11 5.18 5.10 5.04
N THR A 12 4.78 4.82 6.28
CA THR A 12 5.44 3.83 7.14
C THR A 12 4.58 2.58 7.28
N VAL A 13 5.19 1.41 7.15
CA VAL A 13 4.50 0.14 7.41
C VAL A 13 4.14 0.06 8.89
N CYS A 14 2.84 0.08 9.20
CA CYS A 14 2.36 0.17 10.59
C CYS A 14 1.78 -1.14 11.14
N LYS A 15 1.72 -2.20 10.32
CA LYS A 15 1.29 -3.54 10.72
C LYS A 15 2.18 -4.61 10.07
N THR A 16 2.40 -5.71 10.79
CA THR A 16 3.18 -6.84 10.30
C THR A 16 2.59 -7.37 8.98
N PRO A 17 3.39 -7.47 7.91
CA PRO A 17 2.92 -8.00 6.64
C PRO A 17 2.45 -9.46 6.75
N ILE A 18 1.30 -9.75 6.16
CA ILE A 18 0.69 -11.08 6.11
C ILE A 18 0.89 -11.66 4.72
N ARG A 19 1.47 -12.85 4.63
CA ARG A 19 1.71 -13.54 3.36
C ARG A 19 0.74 -14.71 3.23
N LYS A 20 0.09 -14.83 2.08
CA LYS A 20 -0.90 -15.88 1.77
C LYS A 20 -0.72 -16.37 0.36
N VAL A 21 -1.14 -17.59 0.09
CA VAL A 21 -1.26 -18.14 -1.26
C VAL A 21 -2.74 -18.39 -1.52
N SER A 22 -3.25 -17.90 -2.65
CA SER A 22 -4.63 -18.16 -3.09
C SER A 22 -4.79 -19.62 -3.58
N PRO A 23 -6.03 -20.14 -3.71
CA PRO A 23 -6.26 -21.50 -4.22
C PRO A 23 -5.66 -21.76 -5.60
N SER A 24 -5.49 -20.74 -6.43
CA SER A 24 -4.82 -20.83 -7.75
C SER A 24 -3.29 -20.79 -7.67
N GLY A 25 -2.71 -20.83 -6.46
CA GLY A 25 -1.27 -20.81 -6.25
C GLY A 25 -0.64 -19.42 -6.31
N ILE A 26 -1.42 -18.34 -6.40
CA ILE A 26 -0.86 -16.98 -6.49
C ILE A 26 -0.49 -16.46 -5.10
N PRO A 27 0.77 -16.07 -4.87
CA PRO A 27 1.21 -15.47 -3.61
C PRO A 27 0.73 -14.02 -3.50
N HIS A 28 0.40 -13.63 -2.27
CA HIS A 28 0.01 -12.29 -1.89
C HIS A 28 0.74 -11.87 -0.62
N CYS A 29 1.25 -10.64 -0.60
CA CYS A 29 1.71 -9.96 0.62
C CYS A 29 0.77 -8.79 0.92
N GLN A 30 0.23 -8.74 2.14
CA GLN A 30 -0.71 -7.73 2.58
C GLN A 30 -0.11 -6.97 3.76
N PHE A 31 -0.13 -5.64 3.71
CA PHE A 31 0.32 -4.80 4.82
C PHE A 31 -0.52 -3.52 4.91
N VAL A 32 -0.25 -2.68 5.91
CA VAL A 32 -0.92 -1.38 6.05
C VAL A 32 0.14 -0.29 6.09
N LEU A 33 0.05 0.63 5.13
CA LEU A 33 0.88 1.82 5.04
C LEU A 33 0.17 2.96 5.79
N GLU A 34 0.81 3.53 6.80
CA GLU A 34 0.36 4.74 7.46
C GLU A 34 1.02 5.94 6.80
N HIS A 35 0.21 6.78 6.14
CA HIS A 35 0.65 8.00 5.49
C HIS A 35 0.40 9.20 6.41
N ARG A 36 1.40 10.09 6.50
CA ARG A 36 1.29 11.42 7.10
C ARG A 36 1.99 12.42 6.19
N SER A 37 1.31 13.50 5.86
CA SER A 37 1.92 14.62 5.13
C SER A 37 1.19 15.93 5.39
N VAL A 38 1.74 17.01 4.86
CA VAL A 38 1.06 18.29 4.69
C VAL A 38 0.86 18.51 3.18
N GLN A 39 -0.35 18.82 2.78
CA GLN A 39 -0.74 19.13 1.40
C GLN A 39 -1.22 20.58 1.32
N GLU A 40 -1.15 21.17 0.13
CA GLU A 40 -1.80 22.44 -0.16
C GLU A 40 -3.20 22.18 -0.71
N GLU A 41 -4.22 22.79 -0.09
CA GLU A 41 -5.60 22.71 -0.53
C GLU A 41 -6.25 24.09 -0.41
N ALA A 42 -6.78 24.62 -1.52
CA ALA A 42 -7.33 25.97 -1.60
C ALA A 42 -6.37 27.08 -1.08
N GLY A 43 -5.06 26.92 -1.36
CA GLY A 43 -4.01 27.85 -0.92
C GLY A 43 -3.66 27.77 0.57
N LEU A 44 -4.14 26.75 1.28
CA LEU A 44 -3.90 26.56 2.70
C LEU A 44 -3.22 25.21 2.96
N SER A 45 -2.32 25.16 3.94
CA SER A 45 -1.75 23.90 4.40
C SER A 45 -2.81 23.05 5.12
N ARG A 46 -2.85 21.76 4.77
CA ARG A 46 -3.74 20.75 5.36
C ARG A 46 -2.95 19.51 5.73
N GLN A 47 -3.20 18.99 6.93
CA GLN A 47 -2.67 17.69 7.31
C GLN A 47 -3.46 16.59 6.58
N ALA A 48 -2.75 15.74 5.84
CA ALA A 48 -3.31 14.55 5.23
C ALA A 48 -2.80 13.32 5.98
N TRP A 49 -3.72 12.50 6.44
CA TRP A 49 -3.42 11.27 7.16
C TRP A 49 -4.33 10.15 6.71
N CYS A 50 -3.78 8.97 6.46
CA CYS A 50 -4.57 7.76 6.24
C CYS A 50 -3.82 6.49 6.61
N ARG A 51 -4.58 5.41 6.80
CA ARG A 51 -4.07 4.04 6.83
C ARG A 51 -4.56 3.30 5.61
N MET A 52 -3.66 3.04 4.67
CA MET A 52 -3.95 2.40 3.40
C MET A 52 -3.59 0.91 3.49
N PRO A 53 -4.56 -0.03 3.41
CA PRO A 53 -4.28 -1.42 3.13
C PRO A 53 -3.61 -1.54 1.76
N VAL A 54 -2.48 -2.24 1.70
CA VAL A 54 -1.73 -2.50 0.47
C VAL A 54 -1.68 -4.00 0.23
N ILE A 55 -1.91 -4.40 -1.02
CA ILE A 55 -1.75 -5.79 -1.47
C ILE A 55 -0.74 -5.82 -2.61
N VAL A 56 0.23 -6.72 -2.49
CA VAL A 56 1.16 -7.11 -3.54
C VAL A 56 0.83 -8.52 -3.96
N SER A 57 0.69 -8.77 -5.26
CA SER A 57 0.29 -10.08 -5.79
C SER A 57 1.26 -10.55 -6.86
N GLY A 58 1.50 -11.85 -6.91
CA GLY A 58 2.33 -12.46 -7.95
C GLY A 58 3.77 -12.76 -7.52
N HIS A 59 4.40 -13.66 -8.27
CA HIS A 59 5.70 -14.25 -7.96
C HIS A 59 6.88 -13.27 -8.02
N PRO A 60 7.00 -12.37 -9.03
CA PRO A 60 8.16 -11.46 -9.14
C PRO A 60 8.33 -10.55 -7.92
N SER A 61 7.25 -10.27 -7.19
CA SER A 61 7.24 -9.36 -6.07
C SER A 61 7.62 -10.01 -4.73
N GLN A 62 7.74 -11.35 -4.68
CA GLN A 62 7.95 -12.05 -3.41
C GLN A 62 9.27 -11.63 -2.73
N ALA A 63 10.39 -11.65 -3.44
CA ALA A 63 11.71 -11.41 -2.86
C ALA A 63 11.78 -10.05 -2.14
N PHE A 64 11.27 -8.99 -2.76
CA PHE A 64 11.19 -7.67 -2.14
C PHE A 64 10.18 -7.66 -0.98
N THR A 65 9.01 -8.28 -1.13
CA THR A 65 8.03 -8.29 -0.03
C THR A 65 8.50 -9.04 1.22
N HIS A 66 9.49 -9.92 1.13
CA HIS A 66 10.07 -10.60 2.29
C HIS A 66 10.92 -9.68 3.18
N SER A 67 11.53 -8.63 2.64
CA SER A 67 12.26 -7.65 3.44
C SER A 67 11.35 -6.63 4.13
N ILE A 68 10.09 -6.48 3.68
CA ILE A 68 9.13 -5.54 4.27
C ILE A 68 8.81 -5.95 5.72
N THR A 69 9.05 -5.02 6.64
CA THR A 69 8.80 -5.13 8.09
C THR A 69 8.15 -3.85 8.63
N VAL A 70 7.61 -3.92 9.85
CA VAL A 70 7.03 -2.75 10.53
C VAL A 70 8.09 -1.68 10.73
N GLY A 71 7.73 -0.41 10.51
CA GLY A 71 8.63 0.72 10.66
C GLY A 71 9.34 1.13 9.36
N MET A 72 9.34 0.29 8.32
CA MET A 72 9.94 0.65 7.04
C MET A 72 9.16 1.78 6.35
N GLN A 73 9.89 2.75 5.82
CA GLN A 73 9.34 3.79 4.97
C GLN A 73 9.35 3.35 3.51
N LEU A 74 8.18 3.37 2.87
CA LEU A 74 8.01 2.91 1.51
C LEU A 74 7.29 3.97 0.68
N ARG A 75 7.64 4.07 -0.59
CA ARG A 75 6.81 4.67 -1.64
C ARG A 75 6.14 3.55 -2.41
N VAL A 76 4.82 3.56 -2.46
CA VAL A 76 4.01 2.52 -3.12
C VAL A 76 3.22 3.14 -4.26
N GLN A 77 3.27 2.51 -5.42
CA GLN A 77 2.49 2.91 -6.58
C GLN A 77 1.70 1.73 -7.15
N GLY A 78 0.49 1.99 -7.62
CA GLY A 78 -0.35 1.03 -8.33
C GLY A 78 -1.76 1.56 -8.52
N PHE A 79 -2.77 0.70 -8.43
CA PHE A 79 -4.17 1.08 -8.60
C PHE A 79 -5.00 0.80 -7.35
N ILE A 80 -6.14 1.49 -7.19
CA ILE A 80 -7.03 1.29 -6.05
C ILE A 80 -8.27 0.48 -6.42
N SER A 81 -8.74 -0.31 -5.45
CA SER A 81 -9.99 -1.06 -5.54
C SER A 81 -10.68 -1.09 -4.17
N CYS A 82 -12.01 -1.21 -4.15
CA CYS A 82 -12.78 -1.37 -2.92
C CYS A 82 -13.01 -2.86 -2.63
N HIS A 83 -12.63 -3.29 -1.43
CA HIS A 83 -12.91 -4.64 -0.93
C HIS A 83 -13.95 -4.56 0.18
N GLN A 84 -14.95 -5.43 0.15
CA GLN A 84 -15.91 -5.53 1.25
C GLN A 84 -15.27 -6.30 2.40
N GLY A 85 -15.16 -5.66 3.57
CA GLY A 85 -14.73 -6.31 4.80
C GLY A 85 -15.75 -7.33 5.28
N ARG A 86 -15.31 -8.25 6.14
CA ARG A 86 -16.20 -9.23 6.80
C ARG A 86 -17.34 -8.59 7.61
N ASN A 87 -17.17 -7.33 8.01
CA ASN A 87 -18.17 -6.53 8.71
C ASN A 87 -19.11 -5.77 7.76
N GLY A 88 -19.08 -6.06 6.46
CA GLY A 88 -19.91 -5.39 5.44
C GLY A 88 -19.40 -4.02 4.98
N LEU A 89 -18.39 -3.44 5.65
CA LEU A 89 -17.84 -2.13 5.29
C LEU A 89 -16.83 -2.23 4.14
N SER A 90 -16.99 -1.39 3.13
CA SER A 90 -16.03 -1.23 2.04
C SER A 90 -14.73 -0.59 2.55
N LYS A 91 -13.60 -1.12 2.10
CA LYS A 91 -12.25 -0.57 2.34
C LYS A 91 -11.58 -0.33 1.01
N VAL A 92 -11.02 0.87 0.83
CA VAL A 92 -10.11 1.13 -0.29
C VAL A 92 -8.80 0.37 -0.02
N VAL A 93 -8.32 -0.32 -1.05
CA VAL A 93 -7.09 -1.11 -1.03
C VAL A 93 -6.23 -0.68 -2.22
N LEU A 94 -4.96 -0.41 -1.95
CA LEU A 94 -3.95 -0.15 -2.97
C LEU A 94 -3.34 -1.49 -3.43
N HIS A 95 -3.56 -1.86 -4.68
CA HIS A 95 -2.88 -2.96 -5.34
C HIS A 95 -1.58 -2.43 -5.91
N ALA A 96 -0.47 -2.80 -5.28
CA ALA A 96 0.84 -2.26 -5.61
C ALA A 96 1.42 -2.96 -6.85
N GLU A 97 1.91 -2.13 -7.77
CA GLU A 97 2.65 -2.52 -8.97
C GLU A 97 4.15 -2.22 -8.81
N GLN A 98 4.48 -1.14 -8.07
CA GLN A 98 5.84 -0.72 -7.78
C GLN A 98 5.97 -0.34 -6.30
N ILE A 99 7.07 -0.74 -5.68
CA ILE A 99 7.40 -0.36 -4.31
C ILE A 99 8.88 0.00 -4.24
N GLU A 100 9.17 1.16 -3.65
CA GLU A 100 10.51 1.65 -3.41
C GLU A 100 10.73 1.83 -1.90
N LEU A 101 11.90 1.41 -1.42
CA LEU A 101 12.35 1.73 -0.07
C LEU A 101 12.76 3.19 -0.06
N ILE A 102 12.21 3.95 0.88
CA ILE A 102 12.71 5.30 1.17
C ILE A 102 13.75 5.10 2.25
N ASP A 103 15.01 5.06 1.84
CA ASP A 103 16.11 4.99 2.80
C ASP A 103 16.06 6.26 3.64
N SER A 104 15.91 6.11 4.95
CA SER A 104 16.12 7.20 5.91
C SER A 104 17.62 7.24 6.18
N GLY A 105 18.41 7.39 5.12
CA GLY A 105 19.84 7.56 5.22
C GLY A 105 20.12 8.97 5.72
N ASP A 106 20.14 9.11 7.05
CA ASP A 106 20.88 10.10 7.85
C ASP A 106 20.94 9.60 9.32
#